data_AF-K2DM59-F1
#
_entry.id   AF-K2DM59-F1
#
_cell.length_a   1.000
_cell.length_b   1.000
_cell.length_c   1.000
_cell.angle_alpha   90.00
_cell.angle_beta   90.00
_cell.angle_gamma   90.00
#
_symmetry.space_group_name_H-M   'P 1'
#
loop_
_entity.id
_entity.type
_entity.pdbx_description
1 polymer ?
#
loop_
_entity_poly.entity_id
_entity_poly.type
_entity_poly.pdbx_seq_one_letter_code
_entity_poly.pdbx_strand_id
1 'polypeptide(L)'
;MTGRLQRLPAYWRRPLGALVLLLAVILVAYWHTAWSMAMIWARSDTYAHGFVVPIISLWLVWRQRAVLAPMVPRPGRLAWLLMAGATALWLAGDLVAVNAATQLALITLIVLSVPAVLGWRVAKALAFPLAFLFFAVPIGDFLLPRLMGWTADFTVMALRASGIPVYREGLQFIIPSGTWSVVEACSGIRYLIASVTVGCLFAYLSYQSTRKRMVFIGVAILVPLVANWMRAYMIVMLGHHSGNTIATGVDHLVYGWLFFGIVIGVMFLIGARWVDPLPPPSKKVIPGGPTAESAPYRTPWLALVLVFFVVLAPHGALAVMDFGTQTRPVKVVEPMVAAPWHATPIPPSTWRPAFEYASDTLDAGLIDGQSQPLGLHVSYYRQQNYQRKLVSSENVLVKSHDPIWTRAANGSADVRLQGRSLR
;
A
#
# COMPACT_ATOMS: atom_id res chain seq x y z
N MET A 1 20.80 37.39 9.44
CA MET A 1 21.92 36.41 9.49
C MET A 1 22.03 35.69 8.16
N THR A 2 22.85 36.24 7.27
CA THR A 2 23.12 35.74 5.91
C THR A 2 23.99 34.48 5.96
N GLY A 3 23.37 33.31 6.02
CA GLY A 3 24.08 32.04 5.94
C GLY A 3 24.73 31.90 4.56
N ARG A 4 26.06 32.05 4.48
CA ARG A 4 26.83 31.64 3.29
C ARG A 4 26.40 30.22 2.95
N LEU A 5 25.90 30.02 1.73
CA LEU A 5 25.79 28.70 1.11
C LEU A 5 27.18 28.07 1.16
N GLN A 6 27.46 27.24 2.17
CA GLN A 6 28.68 26.46 2.24
C GLN A 6 28.73 25.63 0.95
N ARG A 7 29.71 25.94 0.09
CA ARG A 7 29.90 25.20 -1.16
C ARG A 7 30.07 23.72 -0.81
N LEU A 8 29.30 22.86 -1.49
CA LEU A 8 29.41 21.40 -1.35
C LEU A 8 30.88 20.98 -1.49
N PRO A 9 31.43 20.21 -0.52
CA PRO A 9 32.82 19.78 -0.59
C PRO A 9 33.11 19.00 -1.88
N ALA A 10 34.31 19.14 -2.44
CA ALA A 10 34.65 18.55 -3.73
C ALA A 10 34.45 17.02 -3.78
N TYR A 11 34.70 16.33 -2.66
CA TYR A 11 34.50 14.89 -2.51
C TYR A 11 33.04 14.43 -2.54
N TRP A 12 32.07 15.33 -2.43
CA TRP A 12 30.64 15.02 -2.57
C TRP A 12 30.12 15.16 -4.01
N ARG A 13 30.78 15.94 -4.87
CA ARG A 13 30.23 16.30 -6.19
C ARG A 13 30.05 15.08 -7.10
N ARG A 14 31.09 14.26 -7.26
CA ARG A 14 31.04 13.06 -8.11
C ARG A 14 30.08 11.99 -7.55
N PRO A 15 30.14 11.60 -6.26
CA PRO A 15 29.18 10.63 -5.71
C PRO A 15 27.73 11.11 -5.76
N LEU A 16 27.48 12.41 -5.56
CA LEU A 16 26.14 12.97 -5.67
C LEU A 16 25.63 12.94 -7.12
N GLY A 17 26.48 13.30 -8.09
CA GLY A 17 26.16 13.14 -9.51
C GLY A 17 25.87 11.70 -9.90
N ALA A 18 26.65 10.74 -9.40
CA ALA A 18 26.42 9.31 -9.61
C ALA A 18 25.11 8.82 -8.97
N LEU A 19 24.76 9.33 -7.78
CA LEU A 19 23.49 9.02 -7.12
C LEU A 19 22.30 9.56 -7.93
N VAL A 20 22.36 10.82 -8.38
CA VAL A 20 21.31 11.43 -9.20
C VAL A 20 21.13 10.66 -10.51
N LEU A 21 22.24 10.30 -11.16
CA LEU A 21 22.19 9.48 -12.38
C LEU A 21 21.58 8.10 -12.12
N LEU A 22 21.98 7.42 -11.04
CA LEU A 22 21.42 6.12 -10.67
C LEU A 22 19.91 6.21 -10.39
N LEU A 23 19.48 7.23 -9.64
CA LEU A 23 18.06 7.47 -9.38
C LEU A 23 17.28 7.74 -10.68
N ALA A 24 17.85 8.53 -11.61
CA ALA A 24 17.25 8.77 -12.90
C ALA A 24 17.12 7.47 -13.72
N VAL A 25 18.17 6.64 -13.76
CA VAL A 25 18.13 5.33 -14.43
C VAL A 25 17.06 4.42 -13.82
N ILE A 26 16.96 4.35 -12.49
CA ILE A 26 15.91 3.58 -11.80
C ILE A 26 14.53 4.12 -12.17
N LEU A 27 14.30 5.44 -12.10
CA LEU A 27 12.98 6.01 -12.42
C LEU A 27 12.58 5.82 -13.88
N VAL A 28 13.54 5.87 -14.82
CA VAL A 28 13.28 5.61 -16.25
C VAL A 28 13.02 4.14 -16.51
N ALA A 29 13.86 3.23 -15.98
CA ALA A 29 13.70 1.79 -16.17
C ALA A 29 12.39 1.28 -15.57
N TYR A 30 12.03 1.76 -14.37
CA TYR A 30 10.84 1.37 -13.63
C TYR A 30 9.69 2.39 -13.76
N TRP A 31 9.67 3.15 -14.86
CA TRP A 31 8.71 4.24 -15.10
C TRP A 31 7.25 3.80 -14.96
N HIS A 32 6.90 2.62 -15.48
CA HIS A 32 5.53 2.12 -15.41
C HIS A 32 5.06 1.90 -13.96
N THR A 33 5.95 1.39 -13.09
CA THR A 33 5.66 1.24 -11.65
C THR A 33 5.54 2.60 -10.98
N ALA A 34 6.44 3.54 -11.26
CA ALA A 34 6.38 4.90 -10.72
C ALA A 34 5.10 5.63 -11.13
N TRP A 35 4.70 5.52 -12.40
CA TRP A 35 3.47 6.08 -12.94
C TRP A 35 2.23 5.46 -12.29
N SER A 36 2.22 4.14 -12.13
CA SER A 36 1.15 3.41 -11.43
C SER A 36 0.97 3.93 -9.99
N MET A 37 2.06 4.16 -9.25
CA MET A 37 2.00 4.76 -7.91
C MET A 37 1.40 6.17 -7.96
N ALA A 38 1.86 7.03 -8.87
CA ALA A 38 1.35 8.39 -9.02
C ALA A 38 -0.16 8.42 -9.35
N MET A 39 -0.61 7.51 -10.22
CA MET A 39 -2.04 7.37 -10.55
C MET A 39 -2.87 6.93 -9.33
N ILE A 40 -2.35 6.01 -8.51
CA ILE A 40 -3.00 5.60 -7.26
C ILE A 40 -3.10 6.78 -6.30
N TRP A 41 -2.01 7.54 -6.12
CA TRP A 41 -2.02 8.72 -5.25
C TRP A 41 -3.00 9.78 -5.73
N ALA A 42 -3.17 9.95 -7.05
CA ALA A 42 -4.09 10.95 -7.62
C ALA A 42 -5.56 10.55 -7.51
N ARG A 43 -5.89 9.26 -7.71
CA ARG A 43 -7.29 8.77 -7.72
C ARG A 43 -7.80 8.33 -6.35
N SER A 44 -6.90 7.99 -5.42
CA SER A 44 -7.25 7.44 -4.12
C SER A 44 -6.93 8.42 -3.00
N ASP A 45 -8.00 8.93 -2.41
CA ASP A 45 -8.00 9.74 -1.19
C ASP A 45 -7.26 9.08 0.00
N THR A 46 -7.18 7.75 0.03
CA THR A 46 -6.42 6.95 1.01
C THR A 46 -4.91 7.15 0.87
N TYR A 47 -4.42 7.25 -0.37
CA TYR A 47 -2.99 7.25 -0.69
C TYR A 47 -2.46 8.60 -1.17
N ALA A 48 -3.28 9.65 -1.20
CA ALA A 48 -2.90 10.99 -1.65
C ALA A 48 -1.67 11.57 -0.92
N HIS A 49 -1.45 11.18 0.35
CA HIS A 49 -0.26 11.56 1.12
C HIS A 49 1.07 11.11 0.47
N GLY A 50 1.04 10.10 -0.42
CA GLY A 50 2.21 9.59 -1.13
C GLY A 50 2.96 10.64 -1.94
N PHE A 51 2.28 11.68 -2.46
CA PHE A 51 2.94 12.81 -3.14
C PHE A 51 3.83 13.64 -2.21
N VAL A 52 3.46 13.76 -0.94
CA VAL A 52 4.14 14.62 0.03
C VAL A 52 5.33 13.89 0.67
N VAL A 53 5.29 12.56 0.74
CA VAL A 53 6.34 11.74 1.37
C VAL A 53 7.74 12.00 0.77
N PRO A 54 7.97 11.95 -0.55
CA PRO A 54 9.27 12.27 -1.14
C PRO A 54 9.76 13.68 -0.82
N ILE A 55 8.86 14.66 -0.79
CA ILE A 55 9.18 16.06 -0.49
C ILE A 55 9.66 16.18 0.96
N ILE A 56 8.94 15.56 1.90
CA ILE A 56 9.33 15.53 3.32
C ILE A 56 10.66 14.80 3.49
N SER A 57 10.86 13.65 2.82
CA SER A 57 12.14 12.93 2.88
C SER A 57 13.32 13.79 2.39
N LEU A 58 13.15 14.54 1.30
CA LEU A 58 14.18 15.48 0.82
C LEU A 58 14.45 16.60 1.83
N TRP A 59 13.41 17.17 2.45
CA TRP A 59 13.56 18.15 3.51
C TRP A 59 14.27 17.58 4.75
N LEU A 60 13.96 16.35 5.15
CA LEU A 60 14.62 15.65 6.25
C LEU A 60 16.10 15.40 5.96
N VAL A 61 16.44 15.02 4.72
CA VAL A 61 17.84 14.91 4.26
C VAL A 61 18.54 16.27 4.32
N TRP A 62 17.89 17.34 3.86
CA TRP A 62 18.44 18.69 3.90
C TRP A 62 18.69 19.21 5.33
N ARG A 63 17.84 18.81 6.29
CA ARG A 63 18.03 19.11 7.72
C ARG A 63 19.28 18.44 8.30
N GLN A 64 19.70 17.30 7.74
CA GLN A 64 20.89 16.55 8.16
C GLN A 64 22.20 17.05 7.52
N ARG A 65 22.17 18.09 6.66
CA ARG A 65 23.36 18.57 5.92
C ARG A 65 24.59 18.85 6.77
N ALA A 66 24.42 19.38 7.99
CA ALA A 66 25.53 19.69 8.89
C ALA A 66 26.21 18.42 9.44
N VAL A 67 25.42 17.36 9.65
CA VAL A 67 25.91 16.04 10.07
C VAL A 67 26.58 15.32 8.90
N LEU A 68 26.06 15.50 7.69
CA LEU A 68 26.58 14.87 6.46
C LEU A 68 27.86 15.53 5.94
N ALA A 69 28.02 16.85 6.08
CA ALA A 69 29.15 17.60 5.55
C ALA A 69 30.54 16.98 5.87
N PRO A 70 30.84 16.58 7.12
CA PRO A 70 32.14 15.97 7.46
C PRO A 70 32.28 14.50 7.03
N MET A 71 31.23 13.84 6.54
CA MET A 71 31.28 12.42 6.16
C MET A 71 31.88 12.25 4.77
N VAL A 72 32.66 11.18 4.58
CA VAL A 72 33.22 10.81 3.28
C VAL A 72 32.41 9.66 2.67
N PRO A 73 31.81 9.84 1.48
CA PRO A 73 31.10 8.77 0.77
C PRO A 73 32.00 7.56 0.48
N ARG A 74 31.51 6.34 0.81
CA ARG A 74 32.20 5.07 0.54
C ARG A 74 31.22 4.01 0.06
N PRO A 75 31.17 3.70 -1.26
CA PRO A 75 30.23 2.74 -1.83
C PRO A 75 30.15 1.40 -1.08
N GLY A 76 28.95 0.97 -0.71
CA GLY A 76 28.72 -0.28 -0.01
C GLY A 76 28.39 -1.43 -0.97
N ARG A 77 29.30 -2.42 -1.11
CA ARG A 77 29.08 -3.58 -2.02
C ARG A 77 27.83 -4.40 -1.67
N LEU A 78 27.55 -4.57 -0.38
CA LEU A 78 26.35 -5.27 0.09
C LEU A 78 25.04 -4.61 -0.41
N ALA A 79 25.03 -3.29 -0.59
CA ALA A 79 23.84 -2.61 -1.08
C ALA A 79 23.49 -2.99 -2.53
N TRP A 80 24.50 -3.24 -3.38
CA TRP A 80 24.26 -3.75 -4.74
C TRP A 80 23.67 -5.17 -4.75
N LEU A 81 24.11 -6.04 -3.85
CA LEU A 81 23.52 -7.37 -3.67
C LEU A 81 22.06 -7.26 -3.20
N LEU A 82 21.77 -6.36 -2.25
CA LEU A 82 20.41 -6.12 -1.79
C LEU A 82 19.54 -5.47 -2.89
N MET A 83 20.11 -4.61 -3.73
CA MET A 83 19.42 -4.08 -4.91
C MET A 83 19.08 -5.19 -5.89
N ALA A 84 19.97 -6.16 -6.12
CA ALA A 84 19.66 -7.33 -6.95
C ALA A 84 18.48 -8.13 -6.37
N GLY A 85 18.40 -8.27 -5.04
CA GLY A 85 17.24 -8.85 -4.36
C GLY A 85 15.95 -8.04 -4.55
N ALA A 86 16.01 -6.72 -4.42
CA ALA A 86 14.87 -5.83 -4.65
C ALA A 86 14.40 -5.90 -6.11
N THR A 87 15.34 -5.93 -7.04
CA THR A 87 15.06 -6.12 -8.46
C THR A 87 14.43 -7.49 -8.75
N ALA A 88 14.91 -8.57 -8.13
CA ALA A 88 14.32 -9.90 -8.27
C ALA A 88 12.89 -9.93 -7.71
N LEU A 89 12.64 -9.23 -6.58
CA LEU A 89 11.30 -9.03 -6.04
C LEU A 89 10.42 -8.24 -7.01
N TRP A 90 10.95 -7.21 -7.67
CA TRP A 90 10.21 -6.47 -8.69
C TRP A 90 9.83 -7.39 -9.85
N LEU A 91 10.78 -8.16 -10.39
CA LEU A 91 10.53 -9.10 -11.49
C LEU A 91 9.48 -10.13 -11.11
N ALA A 92 9.60 -10.76 -9.93
CA ALA A 92 8.62 -11.71 -9.44
C ALA A 92 7.24 -11.07 -9.25
N GLY A 93 7.19 -9.83 -8.73
CA GLY A 93 5.97 -9.06 -8.59
C GLY A 93 5.32 -8.75 -9.94
N ASP A 94 6.11 -8.38 -10.94
CA ASP A 94 5.63 -8.06 -12.29
C ASP A 94 5.10 -9.31 -13.00
N LEU A 95 5.83 -10.43 -12.92
CA LEU A 95 5.43 -11.72 -13.50
C LEU A 95 4.11 -12.28 -12.93
N VAL A 96 3.78 -11.96 -11.68
CA VAL A 96 2.52 -12.40 -11.02
C VAL A 96 1.53 -11.25 -10.86
N ALA A 97 1.77 -10.09 -11.49
CA ALA A 97 0.93 -8.89 -11.45
C ALA A 97 0.59 -8.36 -10.03
N VAL A 98 1.53 -8.52 -9.09
CA VAL A 98 1.43 -8.05 -7.70
C VAL A 98 2.00 -6.63 -7.56
N ASN A 99 1.15 -5.63 -7.74
CA ASN A 99 1.53 -4.21 -7.67
C ASN A 99 2.24 -3.85 -6.36
N ALA A 100 1.75 -4.35 -5.22
CA ALA A 100 2.35 -4.03 -3.92
C ALA A 100 3.83 -4.47 -3.85
N ALA A 101 4.17 -5.59 -4.48
CA ALA A 101 5.55 -6.08 -4.55
C ALA A 101 6.42 -5.21 -5.47
N THR A 102 5.92 -4.86 -6.65
CA THR A 102 6.68 -4.01 -7.61
C THR A 102 6.91 -2.60 -7.05
N GLN A 103 5.91 -2.01 -6.41
CA GLN A 103 5.98 -0.67 -5.80
C GLN A 103 6.91 -0.65 -4.58
N LEU A 104 6.84 -1.68 -3.73
CA LEU A 104 7.76 -1.84 -2.60
C LEU A 104 9.21 -2.01 -3.09
N ALA A 105 9.41 -2.82 -4.13
CA ALA A 105 10.72 -3.02 -4.73
C ALA A 105 11.31 -1.72 -5.31
N LEU A 106 10.50 -0.91 -6.01
CA LEU A 106 10.94 0.38 -6.54
C LEU A 106 11.42 1.33 -5.43
N ILE A 107 10.64 1.49 -4.35
CA ILE A 107 11.05 2.32 -3.22
C ILE A 107 12.30 1.74 -2.53
N THR A 108 12.39 0.41 -2.43
CA THR A 108 13.58 -0.27 -1.90
C THR A 108 14.84 0.02 -2.76
N LEU A 109 14.72 0.01 -4.08
CA LEU A 109 15.82 0.38 -5.00
C LEU A 109 16.26 1.84 -4.80
N ILE A 110 15.30 2.77 -4.66
CA ILE A 110 15.58 4.18 -4.36
C ILE A 110 16.31 4.31 -3.02
N VAL A 111 15.85 3.61 -1.98
CA VAL A 111 16.47 3.63 -0.64
C VAL A 111 17.87 3.03 -0.66
N LEU A 112 18.07 1.89 -1.32
CA LEU A 112 19.35 1.19 -1.39
C LEU A 112 20.38 1.88 -2.31
N SER A 113 19.94 2.74 -3.22
CA SER A 113 20.85 3.58 -4.04
C SER A 113 21.79 4.44 -3.17
N VAL A 114 21.32 4.88 -2.00
CA VAL A 114 22.11 5.68 -1.05
C VAL A 114 23.27 4.90 -0.45
N PRO A 115 23.10 3.75 0.23
CA PRO A 115 24.24 2.94 0.68
C PRO A 115 25.06 2.35 -0.48
N ALA A 116 24.49 2.14 -1.67
CA ALA A 116 25.23 1.67 -2.85
C ALA A 116 26.24 2.69 -3.35
N VAL A 117 25.88 3.98 -3.40
CA VAL A 117 26.76 5.06 -3.92
C VAL A 117 27.47 5.82 -2.80
N LEU A 118 26.74 6.22 -1.76
CA LEU A 118 27.25 7.06 -0.67
C LEU A 118 27.75 6.26 0.53
N GLY A 119 27.33 5.00 0.67
CA GLY A 119 27.80 4.09 1.71
C GLY A 119 26.91 3.99 2.94
N TRP A 120 27.13 2.91 3.70
CA TRP A 120 26.34 2.57 4.90
C TRP A 120 26.43 3.62 6.01
N ARG A 121 27.54 4.37 6.12
CA ARG A 121 27.67 5.43 7.13
C ARG A 121 26.70 6.58 6.87
N VAL A 122 26.58 7.00 5.60
CA VAL A 122 25.64 8.04 5.19
C VAL A 122 24.21 7.52 5.30
N ALA A 123 23.95 6.28 4.87
CA ALA A 123 22.62 5.67 4.99
C ALA A 123 22.15 5.56 6.44
N LYS A 124 23.03 5.22 7.39
CA LYS A 124 22.71 5.19 8.83
C LYS A 124 22.37 6.58 9.37
N ALA A 125 23.08 7.62 8.94
CA ALA A 125 22.75 9.00 9.31
C ALA A 125 21.38 9.45 8.74
N LEU A 126 21.00 8.88 7.59
CA LEU A 126 19.73 9.13 6.91
C LEU A 126 18.67 8.04 7.15
N ALA A 127 18.85 7.18 8.17
CA ALA A 127 18.00 6.01 8.34
C ALA A 127 16.50 6.34 8.41
N PHE A 128 16.13 7.40 9.15
CA PHE A 128 14.74 7.86 9.22
C PHE A 128 14.24 8.48 7.91
N PRO A 129 14.90 9.48 7.28
CA PRO A 129 14.48 10.00 5.98
C PRO A 129 14.29 8.92 4.89
N LEU A 130 15.17 7.90 4.89
CA LEU A 130 15.09 6.76 3.97
C LEU A 130 13.96 5.82 4.32
N ALA A 131 13.79 5.47 5.60
CA ALA A 131 12.66 4.65 6.04
C ALA A 131 11.30 5.35 5.78
N PHE A 132 11.26 6.68 5.89
CA PHE A 132 10.06 7.46 5.65
C PHE A 132 9.56 7.36 4.20
N LEU A 133 10.45 7.11 3.22
CA LEU A 133 10.05 6.89 1.82
C LEU A 133 9.12 5.68 1.64
N PHE A 134 9.17 4.68 2.52
CA PHE A 134 8.28 3.53 2.44
C PHE A 134 6.80 3.88 2.66
N PHE A 135 6.49 5.01 3.30
CA PHE A 135 5.11 5.52 3.37
C PHE A 135 4.57 5.98 2.01
N ALA A 136 5.42 6.15 0.98
CA ALA A 136 4.95 6.43 -0.37
C ALA A 136 4.39 5.18 -1.06
N VAL A 137 4.72 3.98 -0.61
CA VAL A 137 4.22 2.73 -1.20
C VAL A 137 2.71 2.62 -0.92
N PRO A 138 1.84 2.57 -1.93
CA PRO A 138 0.41 2.44 -1.71
C PRO A 138 0.07 0.98 -1.37
N ILE A 139 0.29 0.62 -0.11
CA ILE A 139 0.03 -0.69 0.45
C ILE A 139 -0.89 -0.54 1.67
N GLY A 140 -1.90 -1.41 1.78
CA GLY A 140 -2.84 -1.36 2.90
C GLY A 140 -4.19 -2.00 2.61
N ASP A 141 -4.60 -2.09 1.34
CA ASP A 141 -5.96 -2.55 0.98
C ASP A 141 -6.30 -3.95 1.50
N PHE A 142 -5.30 -4.81 1.70
CA PHE A 142 -5.47 -6.13 2.32
C PHE A 142 -6.01 -6.06 3.77
N LEU A 143 -5.85 -4.94 4.46
CA LEU A 143 -6.40 -4.69 5.80
C LEU A 143 -7.88 -4.29 5.76
N LEU A 144 -8.41 -3.84 4.62
CA LEU A 144 -9.79 -3.34 4.49
C LEU A 144 -10.82 -4.33 5.05
N PRO A 145 -10.85 -5.63 4.65
CA PRO A 145 -11.87 -6.56 5.14
C PRO A 145 -11.81 -6.74 6.66
N ARG A 146 -10.60 -6.74 7.22
CA ARG A 146 -10.38 -6.91 8.67
C ARG A 146 -10.82 -5.68 9.47
N LEU A 147 -10.47 -4.49 8.99
CA LEU A 147 -10.86 -3.23 9.63
C LEU A 147 -12.37 -2.99 9.55
N MET A 148 -13.00 -3.34 8.44
CA MET A 148 -14.46 -3.29 8.28
C MET A 148 -15.14 -4.28 9.24
N GLY A 149 -14.62 -5.50 9.34
CA GLY A 149 -15.09 -6.50 10.30
C GLY A 149 -15.05 -5.98 11.74
N TRP A 150 -13.91 -5.46 12.19
CA TRP A 150 -13.77 -4.88 13.53
C TRP A 150 -14.69 -3.69 13.78
N THR A 151 -14.90 -2.85 12.75
CA THR A 151 -15.84 -1.73 12.85
C THR A 151 -17.28 -2.21 13.01
N ALA A 152 -17.69 -3.26 12.27
CA ALA A 152 -18.99 -3.89 12.42
C ALA A 152 -19.15 -4.55 13.80
N ASP A 153 -18.13 -5.27 14.26
CA ASP A 153 -18.10 -5.91 15.59
C ASP A 153 -18.34 -4.88 16.69
N PHE A 154 -17.56 -3.79 16.68
CA PHE A 154 -17.69 -2.72 17.64
C PHE A 154 -19.06 -2.03 17.56
N THR A 155 -19.52 -1.70 16.35
CA THR A 155 -20.79 -0.98 16.16
C THR A 155 -21.96 -1.78 16.71
N VAL A 156 -22.03 -3.08 16.42
CA VAL A 156 -23.09 -3.95 16.94
C VAL A 156 -23.00 -4.12 18.47
N MET A 157 -21.79 -4.28 19.00
CA MET A 157 -21.58 -4.32 20.45
C MET A 157 -22.09 -3.03 21.13
N ALA A 158 -21.72 -1.86 20.59
CA ALA A 158 -22.10 -0.56 21.13
C ALA A 158 -23.62 -0.30 21.04
N LEU A 159 -24.26 -0.69 19.94
CA LEU A 159 -25.72 -0.60 19.78
C LEU A 159 -26.45 -1.47 20.80
N ARG A 160 -26.02 -2.72 20.99
CA ARG A 160 -26.60 -3.62 22.01
C ARG A 160 -26.39 -3.09 23.41
N ALA A 161 -25.20 -2.56 23.70
CA ALA A 161 -24.91 -1.89 24.97
C ALA A 161 -25.78 -0.65 25.20
N SER A 162 -26.28 -0.02 24.14
CA SER A 162 -27.22 1.11 24.17
C SER A 162 -28.69 0.67 24.26
N GLY A 163 -28.97 -0.63 24.33
CA GLY A 163 -30.33 -1.18 24.40
C GLY A 163 -31.03 -1.32 23.04
N ILE A 164 -30.33 -1.10 21.92
CA ILE A 164 -30.92 -1.24 20.58
C ILE A 164 -30.80 -2.71 20.15
N PRO A 165 -31.91 -3.39 19.81
CA PRO A 165 -31.84 -4.73 19.26
C PRO A 165 -31.21 -4.68 17.87
N VAL A 166 -30.22 -5.55 17.64
CA VAL A 166 -29.48 -5.60 16.37
C VAL A 166 -29.35 -7.03 15.89
N TYR A 167 -29.85 -7.27 14.68
CA TYR A 167 -29.56 -8.45 13.89
C TYR A 167 -28.40 -8.15 12.94
N ARG A 168 -27.41 -9.04 12.82
CA ARG A 168 -26.24 -8.82 11.97
C ARG A 168 -25.99 -10.04 11.10
N GLU A 169 -25.71 -9.77 9.82
CA GLU A 169 -25.28 -10.75 8.84
C GLU A 169 -24.08 -10.19 8.04
N GLY A 170 -22.90 -10.77 8.25
CA GLY A 170 -21.66 -10.26 7.67
C GLY A 170 -21.32 -8.82 8.09
N LEU A 171 -21.29 -7.91 7.11
CA LEU A 171 -21.05 -6.47 7.31
C LEU A 171 -22.36 -5.66 7.38
N GLN A 172 -23.50 -6.29 7.12
CA GLN A 172 -24.82 -5.68 7.22
C GLN A 172 -25.44 -5.95 8.59
N PHE A 173 -26.21 -5.00 9.07
CA PHE A 173 -26.97 -5.14 10.29
C PHE A 173 -28.26 -4.33 10.25
N ILE A 174 -29.29 -4.88 10.89
CA ILE A 174 -30.65 -4.34 10.91
C ILE A 174 -30.97 -3.93 12.34
N ILE A 175 -31.47 -2.70 12.47
CA ILE A 175 -32.02 -2.12 13.70
C ILE A 175 -33.47 -1.69 13.45
N PRO A 176 -34.29 -1.42 14.49
CA PRO A 176 -35.71 -1.08 14.30
C PRO A 176 -35.96 0.10 13.35
N SER A 177 -35.02 1.03 13.25
CA SER A 177 -35.12 2.22 12.41
C SER A 177 -34.57 2.05 10.99
N GLY A 178 -34.01 0.88 10.64
CA GLY A 178 -33.51 0.62 9.28
C GLY A 178 -32.32 -0.33 9.17
N THR A 179 -31.85 -0.49 7.93
CA THR A 179 -30.73 -1.37 7.56
C THR A 179 -29.45 -0.58 7.32
N TRP A 180 -28.33 -1.09 7.82
CA TRP A 180 -27.02 -0.47 7.75
C TRP A 180 -25.98 -1.45 7.24
N SER A 181 -24.92 -0.92 6.62
CA SER A 181 -23.79 -1.71 6.14
C SER A 181 -22.47 -0.98 6.40
N VAL A 182 -21.45 -1.70 6.84
CA VAL A 182 -20.09 -1.17 6.90
C VAL A 182 -19.46 -1.25 5.51
N VAL A 183 -19.44 -0.13 4.81
CA VAL A 183 -18.77 0.04 3.51
C VAL A 183 -17.31 0.46 3.67
N GLU A 184 -16.55 0.47 2.57
CA GLU A 184 -15.10 0.79 2.56
C GLU A 184 -14.76 2.13 3.23
N ALA A 185 -15.63 3.14 3.06
CA ALA A 185 -15.49 4.45 3.68
C ALA A 185 -15.55 4.41 5.22
N CYS A 186 -16.12 3.35 5.81
CA CYS A 186 -16.21 3.12 7.24
C CYS A 186 -15.07 2.27 7.80
N SER A 187 -14.13 1.80 6.96
CA SER A 187 -12.97 1.01 7.42
C SER A 187 -11.98 1.81 8.28
N GLY A 188 -11.95 3.13 8.14
CA GLY A 188 -10.99 4.00 8.83
C GLY A 188 -9.56 3.94 8.29
N ILE A 189 -9.27 3.14 7.24
CA ILE A 189 -7.90 2.90 6.77
C ILE A 189 -7.20 4.18 6.31
N ARG A 190 -7.92 5.08 5.62
CA ARG A 190 -7.41 6.37 5.14
C ARG A 190 -6.82 7.19 6.29
N TYR A 191 -7.58 7.32 7.37
CA TYR A 191 -7.19 8.13 8.52
C TYR A 191 -6.12 7.43 9.36
N LEU A 192 -6.14 6.10 9.43
CA LEU A 192 -5.07 5.32 10.05
C LEU A 192 -3.73 5.55 9.34
N ILE A 193 -3.66 5.40 8.02
CA ILE A 193 -2.42 5.58 7.25
C ILE A 193 -1.91 7.02 7.39
N ALA A 194 -2.79 8.01 7.27
CA ALA A 194 -2.44 9.42 7.45
C ALA A 194 -1.89 9.69 8.86
N SER A 195 -2.57 9.21 9.90
CA SER A 195 -2.18 9.37 11.30
C SER A 195 -0.84 8.71 11.59
N VAL A 196 -0.58 7.50 11.10
CA VAL A 196 0.70 6.81 11.28
C VAL A 196 1.82 7.54 10.55
N THR A 197 1.59 7.99 9.32
CA THR A 197 2.60 8.71 8.53
C THR A 197 3.03 10.01 9.22
N VAL A 198 2.07 10.86 9.59
CA VAL A 198 2.35 12.14 10.27
C VAL A 198 2.82 11.90 11.71
N GLY A 199 2.28 10.88 12.38
CA GLY A 199 2.65 10.49 13.73
C GLY A 199 4.11 10.04 13.84
N CYS A 200 4.58 9.24 12.88
CA CYS A 200 5.99 8.86 12.76
C CYS A 200 6.90 10.08 12.53
N LEU A 201 6.49 11.00 11.66
CA LEU A 201 7.22 12.25 11.40
C LEU A 201 7.30 13.10 12.67
N PHE A 202 6.18 13.34 13.32
CA PHE A 202 6.10 14.09 14.57
C PHE A 202 6.97 13.46 15.65
N ALA A 203 6.86 12.15 15.85
CA ALA A 203 7.66 11.43 16.84
C ALA A 203 9.17 11.60 16.61
N TYR A 204 9.61 11.52 15.36
CA TYR A 204 11.02 11.72 15.01
C TYR A 204 11.50 13.15 15.26
N LEU A 205 10.68 14.15 14.95
CA LEU A 205 11.04 15.56 15.09
C LEU A 205 10.98 16.04 16.54
N SER A 206 10.05 15.49 17.33
CA SER A 206 9.68 15.99 18.65
C SER A 206 10.33 15.24 19.83
N TYR A 207 10.65 13.96 19.65
CA TYR A 207 11.20 13.12 20.73
C TYR A 207 12.61 12.63 20.42
N GLN A 208 13.45 12.57 21.44
CA GLN A 208 14.80 11.99 21.37
C GLN A 208 14.81 10.53 21.81
N SER A 209 14.03 10.18 22.83
CA SER A 209 13.94 8.80 23.33
C SER A 209 13.19 7.89 22.36
N THR A 210 13.82 6.79 21.93
CA THR A 210 13.16 5.76 21.11
C THR A 210 11.91 5.22 21.78
N ARG A 211 11.89 5.10 23.11
CA ARG A 211 10.69 4.67 23.84
C ARG A 211 9.53 5.65 23.64
N LYS A 212 9.75 6.96 23.81
CA LYS A 212 8.74 7.99 23.57
C LYS A 212 8.22 7.95 22.12
N ARG A 213 9.13 7.75 21.15
CA ARG A 213 8.77 7.59 19.75
C ARG A 213 7.84 6.41 19.52
N MET A 214 8.21 5.23 20.02
CA MET A 214 7.40 4.01 19.82
C MET A 214 6.05 4.11 20.53
N VAL A 215 5.99 4.70 21.74
CA VAL A 215 4.73 4.95 22.45
C VAL A 215 3.82 5.86 21.62
N PHE A 216 4.36 6.99 21.13
CA PHE A 216 3.56 7.93 20.34
C PHE A 216 3.10 7.33 19.00
N ILE A 217 3.93 6.53 18.33
CA ILE A 217 3.53 5.78 17.12
C ILE A 217 2.40 4.80 17.46
N GLY A 218 2.48 4.09 18.59
CA GLY A 218 1.40 3.23 19.06
C GLY A 218 0.09 3.99 19.28
N VAL A 219 0.16 5.19 19.88
CA VAL A 219 -1.00 6.09 20.03
C VAL A 219 -1.52 6.53 18.67
N ALA A 220 -0.65 6.88 17.72
CA ALA A 220 -1.01 7.27 16.35
C ALA A 220 -1.66 6.14 15.53
N ILE A 221 -1.53 4.88 15.97
CA ILE A 221 -2.26 3.72 15.43
C ILE A 221 -3.60 3.55 16.15
N LEU A 222 -3.59 3.54 17.49
CA LEU A 222 -4.75 3.18 18.29
C LEU A 222 -5.86 4.24 18.24
N VAL A 223 -5.48 5.52 18.37
CA VAL A 223 -6.42 6.64 18.41
C VAL A 223 -7.31 6.70 17.17
N PRO A 224 -6.80 6.70 15.91
CA PRO A 224 -7.66 6.75 14.74
C PRO A 224 -8.53 5.50 14.57
N LEU A 225 -8.08 4.32 15.04
CA LEU A 225 -8.90 3.09 15.01
C LEU A 225 -10.12 3.24 15.93
N VAL A 226 -9.90 3.62 17.19
CA VAL A 226 -10.99 3.83 18.16
C VAL A 226 -11.90 4.98 17.73
N ALA A 227 -11.32 6.07 17.21
CA ALA A 227 -12.08 7.19 16.68
C ALA A 227 -12.97 6.76 15.50
N ASN A 228 -12.47 5.90 14.61
CA ASN A 228 -13.27 5.35 13.51
C ASN A 228 -14.45 4.53 14.02
N TRP A 229 -14.22 3.65 15.01
CA TRP A 229 -15.26 2.85 15.62
C TRP A 229 -16.36 3.70 16.26
N MET A 230 -15.96 4.72 17.04
CA MET A 230 -16.89 5.68 17.63
C MET A 230 -17.66 6.47 16.58
N ARG A 231 -16.99 6.88 15.49
CA ARG A 231 -17.64 7.57 14.37
C ARG A 231 -18.70 6.70 13.70
N ALA A 232 -18.39 5.45 13.38
CA ALA A 232 -19.34 4.53 12.75
C ALA A 232 -20.58 4.32 13.62
N TYR A 233 -20.38 4.07 14.92
CA TYR A 233 -21.48 3.97 15.89
C TYR A 233 -22.31 5.26 15.99
N MET A 234 -21.67 6.43 16.08
CA MET A 234 -22.36 7.71 16.17
C MET A 234 -23.23 8.00 14.94
N ILE A 235 -22.76 7.65 13.73
CA ILE A 235 -23.54 7.81 12.50
C ILE A 235 -24.82 6.95 12.55
N VAL A 236 -24.73 5.71 13.01
CA VAL A 236 -25.91 4.82 13.15
C VAL A 236 -26.87 5.37 14.20
N MET A 237 -26.37 5.81 15.36
CA MET A 237 -27.20 6.40 16.42
C MET A 237 -27.90 7.68 15.97
N LEU A 238 -27.22 8.56 15.24
CA LEU A 238 -27.82 9.75 14.65
C LEU A 238 -28.93 9.37 13.66
N GLY A 239 -28.71 8.36 12.82
CA GLY A 239 -29.75 7.83 11.93
C GLY A 239 -30.94 7.27 12.69
N HIS A 240 -30.70 6.52 13.78
CA HIS A 240 -31.74 5.94 14.62
C HIS A 240 -32.62 7.00 15.29
N HIS A 241 -32.02 8.02 15.92
CA HIS A 241 -32.77 9.05 16.63
C HIS A 241 -33.39 10.11 15.73
N SER A 242 -32.84 10.33 14.53
CA SER A 242 -33.38 11.32 13.59
C SER A 242 -34.44 10.77 12.62
N GLY A 243 -34.79 9.48 12.73
CA GLY A 243 -35.66 8.85 11.73
C GLY A 243 -35.06 8.90 10.33
N ASN A 244 -33.73 8.78 10.23
CA ASN A 244 -32.93 8.82 9.00
C ASN A 244 -32.93 10.17 8.22
N THR A 245 -33.46 11.24 8.82
CA THR A 245 -33.51 12.58 8.19
C THR A 245 -32.16 13.31 8.16
N ILE A 246 -31.31 13.09 9.17
CA ILE A 246 -29.98 13.71 9.25
C ILE A 246 -28.91 12.85 8.55
N ALA A 247 -29.17 11.54 8.44
CA ALA A 247 -28.23 10.58 7.84
C ALA A 247 -28.20 10.61 6.30
N THR A 248 -29.11 11.35 5.65
CA THR A 248 -29.33 11.31 4.19
C THR A 248 -28.82 12.55 3.43
N GLY A 249 -28.36 13.61 4.09
CA GLY A 249 -28.17 14.92 3.42
C GLY A 249 -26.81 15.61 3.53
N VAL A 250 -25.95 15.25 4.48
CA VAL A 250 -24.63 15.88 4.61
C VAL A 250 -23.57 14.81 4.50
N ASP A 251 -22.62 14.99 3.58
CA ASP A 251 -21.57 14.02 3.28
C ASP A 251 -20.92 13.52 4.57
N HIS A 252 -21.17 12.25 4.91
CA HIS A 252 -20.47 11.55 5.99
C HIS A 252 -18.94 11.66 5.81
N LEU A 253 -18.48 11.91 4.57
CA LEU A 253 -17.10 12.20 4.22
C LEU A 253 -16.59 13.55 4.76
N VAL A 254 -17.39 14.63 4.68
CA VAL A 254 -17.05 15.96 5.21
C VAL A 254 -16.97 15.94 6.73
N TYR A 255 -17.95 15.32 7.39
CA TYR A 255 -17.90 15.11 8.84
C TYR A 255 -16.75 14.20 9.26
N GLY A 256 -16.40 13.22 8.43
CA GLY A 256 -15.24 12.37 8.65
C GLY A 256 -13.94 13.17 8.73
N TRP A 257 -13.68 14.03 7.74
CA TRP A 257 -12.45 14.83 7.71
C TRP A 257 -12.34 15.77 8.91
N LEU A 258 -13.41 16.47 9.27
CA LEU A 258 -13.42 17.37 10.42
C LEU A 258 -13.22 16.61 11.74
N PHE A 259 -13.97 15.52 11.94
CA PHE A 259 -13.87 14.69 13.15
C PHE A 259 -12.44 14.15 13.33
N PHE A 260 -11.85 13.58 12.28
CA PHE A 260 -10.48 13.09 12.35
C PHE A 260 -9.46 14.22 12.52
N GLY A 261 -9.66 15.37 11.88
CA GLY A 261 -8.83 16.56 12.07
C GLY A 261 -8.78 17.00 13.54
N ILE A 262 -9.93 17.02 14.22
CA ILE A 262 -10.02 17.33 15.66
C ILE A 262 -9.30 16.26 16.49
N VAL A 263 -9.59 14.97 16.27
CA VAL A 263 -8.99 13.87 17.02
C VAL A 263 -7.47 13.85 16.88
N ILE A 264 -6.97 13.98 15.65
CA ILE A 264 -5.53 14.04 15.35
C ILE A 264 -4.90 15.31 15.92
N GLY A 265 -5.60 16.45 15.84
CA GLY A 265 -5.15 17.72 16.42
C GLY A 265 -4.99 17.64 17.94
N VAL A 266 -5.97 17.06 18.64
CA VAL A 266 -5.90 16.82 20.09
C VAL A 266 -4.76 15.85 20.42
N MET A 267 -4.60 14.77 19.65
CA MET A 267 -3.49 13.82 19.82
C MET A 267 -2.13 14.52 19.71
N PHE A 268 -1.93 15.39 18.72
CA PHE A 268 -0.69 16.15 18.57
C PHE A 268 -0.51 17.23 19.64
N LEU A 269 -1.58 17.90 20.09
CA LEU A 269 -1.52 18.87 21.17
C LEU A 269 -1.07 18.22 22.48
N ILE A 270 -1.63 17.05 22.78
CA ILE A 270 -1.24 16.23 23.94
C ILE A 270 0.20 15.77 23.76
N GLY A 271 0.57 15.22 22.60
CA GLY A 271 1.96 14.83 22.28
C GLY A 271 2.97 15.97 22.41
N ALA A 272 2.59 17.19 22.02
CA ALA A 272 3.45 18.37 22.09
C ALA A 272 3.88 18.72 23.53
N ARG A 273 3.13 18.28 24.55
CA ARG A 273 3.49 18.49 25.97
C ARG A 273 4.71 17.67 26.42
N TRP A 274 5.08 16.63 25.69
CA TRP A 274 6.26 15.81 26.01
C TRP A 274 7.42 15.98 25.04
N VAL A 275 7.39 17.04 24.21
CA VAL A 275 8.48 17.40 23.30
C VAL A 275 9.77 17.55 24.11
N ASP A 276 10.81 16.85 23.69
CA ASP A 276 12.11 16.94 24.32
C ASP A 276 12.77 18.27 23.94
N PRO A 277 13.49 18.94 24.86
CA PRO A 277 14.25 20.14 24.53
C PRO A 277 15.18 19.89 23.34
N LEU A 278 15.37 20.92 22.51
CA LEU A 278 16.34 20.89 21.42
C LEU A 278 17.69 20.46 22.00
N PRO A 279 18.29 19.38 21.48
CA PRO A 279 19.59 18.96 21.97
C PRO A 279 20.58 20.10 21.73
N PRO A 280 21.48 20.39 22.69
CA PRO A 280 22.58 21.31 22.43
C PRO A 280 23.35 20.81 21.19
N PRO A 281 23.87 21.72 20.34
CA PRO A 281 24.58 21.34 19.13
C PRO A 281 25.65 20.30 19.49
N SER A 282 25.47 19.09 18.95
CA SER A 282 26.32 17.96 19.23
C SER A 282 27.77 18.28 18.84
N LYS A 283 28.63 18.51 19.84
CA LYS A 283 30.10 18.45 19.73
C LYS A 283 30.62 17.00 19.62
N LYS A 284 29.81 16.02 19.22
CA LYS A 284 30.36 14.71 18.84
C LYS A 284 31.05 14.86 17.49
N VAL A 285 32.30 15.29 17.55
CA VAL A 285 33.32 14.96 16.55
C VAL A 285 33.31 13.43 16.48
N ILE A 286 32.73 12.90 15.41
CA ILE A 286 32.95 11.50 15.06
C ILE A 286 34.47 11.40 14.93
N PRO A 287 35.17 10.52 15.70
CA PRO A 287 36.62 10.39 15.60
C PRO A 287 36.96 10.25 14.13
N GLY A 288 37.95 11.02 13.68
CA GLY A 288 38.46 10.97 12.31
C GLY A 288 38.73 9.52 11.98
N GLY A 289 37.81 8.90 11.22
CA GLY A 289 38.12 7.66 10.53
C GLY A 289 39.31 7.93 9.62
N PRO A 290 40.15 6.93 9.34
CA PRO A 290 41.47 7.09 8.73
C PRO A 290 41.43 8.19 7.67
N THR A 291 42.33 9.16 7.86
CA THR A 291 42.69 10.21 6.91
C THR A 291 42.64 9.63 5.50
N ALA A 292 42.10 10.44 4.58
CA ALA A 292 41.89 10.08 3.19
C ALA A 292 43.16 9.52 2.51
N GLU A 293 43.44 8.24 2.74
CA GLU A 293 44.09 7.42 1.75
C GLU A 293 43.07 7.32 0.63
N SER A 294 43.45 7.92 -0.49
CA SER A 294 42.81 7.78 -1.77
C SER A 294 42.67 6.30 -2.08
N ALA A 295 41.59 5.67 -1.60
CA ALA A 295 41.18 4.37 -2.10
C ALA A 295 41.08 4.55 -3.62
N PRO A 296 41.85 3.78 -4.41
CA PRO A 296 41.87 3.96 -5.85
C PRO A 296 40.44 3.86 -6.34
N TYR A 297 39.96 4.92 -6.99
CA TYR A 297 38.70 4.90 -7.71
C TYR A 297 38.81 3.80 -8.76
N ARG A 298 38.44 2.56 -8.38
CA ARG A 298 38.32 1.46 -9.32
C ARG A 298 37.32 1.90 -10.38
N THR A 299 37.72 1.61 -11.61
CA THR A 299 37.23 2.11 -12.89
C THR A 299 35.72 2.35 -12.95
N PRO A 300 35.26 3.47 -13.58
CA PRO A 300 33.83 3.77 -13.78
C PRO A 300 33.06 2.62 -14.45
N TRP A 301 33.76 1.76 -15.17
CA TRP A 301 33.28 0.52 -15.75
C TRP A 301 32.60 -0.43 -14.76
N LEU A 302 33.12 -0.62 -13.53
CA LEU A 302 32.48 -1.52 -12.56
C LEU A 302 31.12 -0.99 -12.11
N ALA A 303 30.99 0.33 -11.95
CA ALA A 303 29.72 0.96 -11.60
C ALA A 303 28.70 0.86 -12.74
N LEU A 304 29.13 1.06 -13.99
CA LEU A 304 28.27 0.89 -15.17
C LEU A 304 27.80 -0.55 -15.34
N VAL A 305 28.69 -1.52 -15.14
CA VAL A 305 28.36 -2.96 -15.16
C VAL A 305 27.32 -3.28 -14.07
N LEU A 306 27.50 -2.79 -12.84
CA LEU A 306 26.52 -3.02 -11.78
C LEU A 306 25.16 -2.38 -12.08
N VAL A 307 25.12 -1.16 -12.64
CA VAL A 307 23.86 -0.54 -13.07
C VAL A 307 23.18 -1.40 -14.14
N PHE A 308 23.92 -1.84 -15.14
CA PHE A 308 23.37 -2.68 -16.22
C PHE A 308 22.82 -4.02 -15.68
N PHE A 309 23.62 -4.78 -14.93
CA PHE A 309 23.22 -6.11 -14.47
C PHE A 309 22.20 -6.11 -13.32
N VAL A 310 22.19 -5.09 -12.46
CA VAL A 310 21.29 -5.06 -11.29
C VAL A 310 20.00 -4.31 -11.59
N VAL A 311 20.03 -3.25 -12.41
CA VAL A 311 18.87 -2.38 -12.63
C VAL A 311 18.17 -2.72 -13.95
N LEU A 312 18.91 -3.01 -15.02
CA LEU A 312 18.37 -3.16 -16.37
C LEU A 312 18.15 -4.61 -16.82
N ALA A 313 18.93 -5.58 -16.31
CA ALA A 313 18.83 -6.99 -16.70
C ALA A 313 17.41 -7.63 -16.62
N PRO A 314 16.54 -7.31 -15.63
CA PRO A 314 15.21 -7.90 -15.55
C PRO A 314 14.30 -7.48 -16.70
N HIS A 315 14.45 -6.25 -17.19
CA HIS A 315 13.72 -5.80 -18.37
C HIS A 315 14.18 -6.56 -19.63
N GLY A 316 15.46 -6.91 -19.70
CA GLY A 316 15.98 -7.82 -20.73
C GLY A 316 15.37 -9.23 -20.59
N ALA A 317 15.27 -9.76 -19.37
CA ALA A 317 14.62 -11.05 -19.13
C ALA A 317 13.14 -11.05 -19.53
N LEU A 318 12.38 -10.01 -19.16
CA LEU A 318 10.99 -9.84 -19.59
C LEU A 318 10.87 -9.75 -21.11
N ALA A 319 11.72 -8.94 -21.77
CA ALA A 319 11.70 -8.83 -23.23
C ALA A 319 11.98 -10.17 -23.93
N VAL A 320 12.85 -11.01 -23.37
CA VAL A 320 13.11 -12.37 -23.87
C VAL A 320 11.92 -13.29 -23.61
N MET A 321 11.26 -13.18 -22.45
CA MET A 321 10.08 -13.98 -22.12
C MET A 321 8.87 -13.62 -22.99
N ASP A 322 8.71 -12.34 -23.32
CA ASP A 322 7.64 -11.86 -24.20
C ASP A 322 7.89 -12.23 -25.67
N PHE A 323 9.15 -12.49 -26.04
CA PHE A 323 9.56 -12.91 -27.37
C PHE A 323 8.94 -14.28 -27.71
N GLY A 324 7.90 -14.27 -28.55
CA GLY A 324 7.19 -15.48 -28.97
C GLY A 324 5.85 -15.73 -28.28
N THR A 325 5.39 -14.84 -27.40
CA THR A 325 4.03 -14.94 -26.84
C THR A 325 2.97 -14.61 -27.90
N GLN A 326 2.09 -15.57 -28.23
CA GLN A 326 0.99 -15.33 -29.18
C GLN A 326 -0.05 -14.37 -28.61
N THR A 327 -0.20 -13.18 -29.18
CA THR A 327 -1.15 -12.13 -28.76
C THR A 327 -2.57 -12.30 -29.32
N ARG A 328 -2.91 -13.47 -29.88
CA ARG A 328 -4.24 -13.70 -30.46
C ARG A 328 -5.34 -13.50 -29.40
N PRO A 329 -6.46 -12.84 -29.75
CA PRO A 329 -7.61 -12.73 -28.86
C PRO A 329 -8.02 -14.10 -28.35
N VAL A 330 -8.27 -14.20 -27.06
CA VAL A 330 -8.80 -15.44 -26.47
C VAL A 330 -10.29 -15.37 -26.52
N LYS A 331 -10.92 -16.47 -26.93
CA LYS A 331 -12.35 -16.69 -26.76
C LYS A 331 -12.52 -17.93 -25.90
N VAL A 332 -13.12 -17.77 -24.73
CA VAL A 332 -13.53 -18.89 -23.88
C VAL A 332 -14.65 -19.61 -24.63
N VAL A 333 -14.45 -20.90 -24.88
CA VAL A 333 -15.44 -21.75 -25.54
C VAL A 333 -16.35 -22.35 -24.47
N GLU A 334 -17.63 -22.48 -24.78
CA GLU A 334 -18.57 -23.19 -23.92
C GLU A 334 -18.08 -24.60 -23.62
N PRO A 335 -18.09 -25.03 -22.33
CA PRO A 335 -17.62 -26.35 -21.97
C PRO A 335 -18.51 -27.42 -22.60
N MET A 336 -17.90 -28.53 -23.00
CA MET A 336 -18.67 -29.72 -23.38
C MET A 336 -19.40 -30.25 -22.15
N VAL A 337 -20.72 -30.14 -22.15
CA VAL A 337 -21.57 -30.64 -21.07
C VAL A 337 -21.90 -32.11 -21.34
N ALA A 338 -21.60 -32.98 -20.39
CA ALA A 338 -21.90 -34.40 -20.45
C ALA A 338 -23.03 -34.77 -19.49
N ALA A 339 -23.76 -35.85 -19.81
CA ALA A 339 -24.76 -36.42 -18.93
C ALA A 339 -24.18 -36.69 -17.52
N PRO A 340 -24.94 -36.45 -16.43
CA PRO A 340 -26.38 -36.13 -16.41
C PRO A 340 -26.72 -34.64 -16.62
N TRP A 341 -25.73 -33.78 -16.90
CA TRP A 341 -25.94 -32.35 -17.06
C TRP A 341 -26.38 -31.98 -18.48
N HIS A 342 -27.19 -30.94 -18.59
CA HIS A 342 -27.65 -30.36 -19.85
C HIS A 342 -27.45 -28.84 -19.83
N ALA A 343 -26.95 -28.28 -20.94
CA ALA A 343 -26.81 -26.84 -21.09
C ALA A 343 -28.17 -26.16 -21.22
N THR A 344 -28.30 -24.96 -20.66
CA THR A 344 -29.46 -24.10 -20.83
C THR A 344 -29.04 -22.71 -21.32
N PRO A 345 -29.87 -22.05 -22.14
CA PRO A 345 -29.52 -20.79 -22.78
C PRO A 345 -29.45 -19.60 -21.80
N ILE A 346 -29.99 -19.74 -20.59
CA ILE A 346 -30.07 -18.64 -19.61
C ILE A 346 -29.57 -19.15 -18.25
N PRO A 347 -28.60 -18.45 -17.62
CA PRO A 347 -28.19 -18.76 -16.26
C PRO A 347 -29.37 -18.63 -15.28
N PRO A 348 -29.43 -19.45 -14.22
CA PRO A 348 -30.56 -19.46 -13.29
C PRO A 348 -30.65 -18.25 -12.37
N SER A 349 -29.64 -17.37 -12.39
CA SER A 349 -29.59 -16.14 -11.60
C SER A 349 -28.94 -15.03 -12.42
N THR A 350 -29.30 -13.79 -12.09
CA THR A 350 -28.65 -12.58 -12.60
C THR A 350 -27.37 -12.23 -11.83
N TRP A 351 -27.06 -12.95 -10.75
CA TRP A 351 -25.82 -12.77 -10.00
C TRP A 351 -24.59 -13.02 -10.88
N ARG A 352 -23.63 -12.09 -10.82
CA ARG A 352 -22.31 -12.25 -11.43
C ARG A 352 -21.24 -11.79 -10.44
N PRO A 353 -20.12 -12.51 -10.33
CA PRO A 353 -19.03 -12.05 -9.49
C PRO A 353 -18.38 -10.81 -10.11
N ALA A 354 -17.93 -9.88 -9.28
CA ALA A 354 -17.26 -8.66 -9.71
C ALA A 354 -15.78 -8.93 -10.00
N PHE A 355 -15.51 -9.66 -11.08
CA PHE A 355 -14.17 -9.96 -11.57
C PHE A 355 -13.93 -9.11 -12.83
N GLU A 356 -13.26 -7.98 -12.65
CA GLU A 356 -13.20 -6.92 -13.65
C GLU A 356 -12.06 -7.16 -14.66
N TYR A 357 -12.28 -6.73 -15.91
CA TYR A 357 -11.27 -6.74 -16.97
C TYR A 357 -10.70 -8.13 -17.31
N ALA A 358 -11.49 -9.19 -17.18
CA ALA A 358 -11.14 -10.50 -17.72
C ALA A 358 -10.86 -10.41 -19.25
N SER A 359 -9.98 -11.27 -19.74
CA SER A 359 -9.67 -11.35 -21.19
C SER A 359 -10.86 -11.84 -22.00
N ASP A 360 -11.65 -12.73 -21.39
CA ASP A 360 -12.97 -13.10 -21.85
C ASP A 360 -13.77 -13.68 -20.67
N THR A 361 -15.10 -13.62 -20.77
CA THR A 361 -16.01 -14.12 -19.74
C THR A 361 -17.06 -15.01 -20.36
N LEU A 362 -17.38 -16.12 -19.71
CA LEU A 362 -18.47 -17.00 -20.07
C LEU A 362 -19.46 -17.11 -18.91
N ASP A 363 -20.73 -16.86 -19.19
CA ASP A 363 -21.85 -17.14 -18.30
C ASP A 363 -22.73 -18.21 -18.97
N ALA A 364 -22.91 -19.36 -18.31
CA ALA A 364 -23.71 -20.46 -18.82
C ALA A 364 -24.68 -20.99 -17.75
N GLY A 365 -25.86 -21.44 -18.19
CA GLY A 365 -26.79 -22.19 -17.36
C GLY A 365 -26.64 -23.70 -17.58
N LEU A 366 -26.76 -24.48 -16.52
CA LEU A 366 -26.70 -25.93 -16.53
C LEU A 366 -27.87 -26.48 -15.71
N ILE A 367 -28.39 -27.65 -16.07
CA ILE A 367 -29.39 -28.38 -15.30
C ILE A 367 -28.93 -29.83 -15.12
N ASP A 368 -29.04 -30.38 -13.91
CA ASP A 368 -28.69 -31.77 -13.63
C ASP A 368 -29.81 -32.76 -14.02
N GLY A 369 -29.58 -34.06 -13.83
CA GLY A 369 -30.58 -35.10 -14.10
C GLY A 369 -31.83 -35.04 -13.20
N GLN A 370 -31.82 -34.21 -12.15
CA GLN A 370 -32.93 -33.97 -11.22
C GLN A 370 -33.58 -32.60 -11.42
N SER A 371 -33.30 -31.93 -12.54
CA SER A 371 -33.81 -30.59 -12.86
C SER A 371 -33.34 -29.47 -11.91
N GLN A 372 -32.24 -29.67 -11.18
CA GLN A 372 -31.64 -28.63 -10.35
C GLN A 372 -30.81 -27.67 -11.21
N PRO A 373 -31.07 -26.35 -11.15
CA PRO A 373 -30.34 -25.37 -11.93
C PRO A 373 -28.97 -25.05 -11.32
N LEU A 374 -27.97 -24.88 -12.18
CA LEU A 374 -26.60 -24.49 -11.85
C LEU A 374 -26.15 -23.36 -12.79
N GLY A 375 -25.61 -22.28 -12.23
CA GLY A 375 -24.95 -21.23 -13.00
C GLY A 375 -23.43 -21.46 -13.04
N LEU A 376 -22.84 -21.38 -14.22
CA LEU A 376 -21.39 -21.41 -14.42
C LEU A 376 -20.91 -20.04 -14.89
N HIS A 377 -20.00 -19.44 -14.13
CA HIS A 377 -19.28 -18.24 -14.51
C HIS A 377 -17.79 -18.55 -14.67
N VAL A 378 -17.20 -18.23 -15.81
CA VAL A 378 -15.77 -18.36 -16.08
C VAL A 378 -15.22 -17.01 -16.47
N SER A 379 -14.31 -16.48 -15.65
CA SER A 379 -13.50 -15.30 -16.00
C SER A 379 -12.09 -15.76 -16.34
N TYR A 380 -11.67 -15.60 -17.61
CA TYR A 380 -10.36 -16.02 -18.07
C TYR A 380 -9.40 -14.84 -18.20
N TYR A 381 -8.20 -14.97 -17.64
CA TYR A 381 -7.18 -13.92 -17.63
C TYR A 381 -5.91 -14.40 -18.32
N ARG A 382 -5.65 -13.91 -19.53
CA ARG A 382 -4.39 -14.12 -20.26
C ARG A 382 -3.60 -12.82 -20.32
N GLN A 383 -2.27 -12.95 -20.30
CA GLN A 383 -1.34 -11.80 -20.32
C GLN A 383 -1.73 -10.79 -19.23
N GLN A 384 -1.78 -11.27 -17.99
CA GLN A 384 -2.14 -10.44 -16.85
C GLN A 384 -1.18 -9.25 -16.74
N ASN A 385 -1.72 -8.07 -16.52
CA ASN A 385 -0.98 -6.81 -16.39
C ASN A 385 -1.71 -5.88 -15.41
N TYR A 386 -1.23 -4.64 -15.28
CA TYR A 386 -1.81 -3.66 -14.35
C TYR A 386 -3.28 -3.31 -14.62
N GLN A 387 -3.78 -3.53 -15.83
CA GLN A 387 -5.19 -3.30 -16.20
C GLN A 387 -6.05 -4.55 -16.11
N ARG A 388 -5.48 -5.74 -16.39
CA ARG A 388 -6.20 -7.02 -16.38
C ARG A 388 -5.49 -8.02 -15.48
N LYS A 389 -6.05 -8.38 -14.34
CA LYS A 389 -5.44 -9.40 -13.48
C LYS A 389 -6.47 -10.07 -12.59
N LEU A 390 -6.28 -11.36 -12.37
CA LEU A 390 -7.15 -12.19 -11.55
C LEU A 390 -6.95 -11.89 -10.06
N VAL A 391 -5.69 -11.75 -9.62
CA VAL A 391 -5.36 -11.49 -8.22
C VAL A 391 -5.38 -9.97 -7.97
N SER A 392 -6.53 -9.48 -7.54
CA SER A 392 -6.77 -8.07 -7.20
C SER A 392 -7.72 -7.97 -6.01
N SER A 393 -7.55 -6.94 -5.16
CA SER A 393 -8.51 -6.60 -4.11
C SER A 393 -9.84 -6.11 -4.68
N GLU A 394 -9.85 -5.67 -5.95
CA GLU A 394 -11.06 -5.27 -6.67
C GLU A 394 -11.89 -6.47 -7.13
N ASN A 395 -11.28 -7.65 -7.28
CA ASN A 395 -11.97 -8.86 -7.72
C ASN A 395 -12.63 -9.56 -6.54
N VAL A 396 -13.94 -9.44 -6.44
CA VAL A 396 -14.74 -9.96 -5.31
C VAL A 396 -15.99 -10.67 -5.81
N LEU A 397 -16.51 -11.61 -5.03
CA LEU A 397 -17.77 -12.29 -5.38
C LEU A 397 -18.97 -11.34 -5.38
N VAL A 398 -18.98 -10.36 -4.48
CA VAL A 398 -20.03 -9.34 -4.36
C VAL A 398 -19.36 -8.04 -3.87
N LYS A 399 -19.61 -6.91 -4.55
CA LYS A 399 -19.10 -5.60 -4.11
C LYS A 399 -19.78 -5.17 -2.81
N SER A 400 -19.06 -4.43 -1.96
CA SER A 400 -19.58 -3.99 -0.66
C SER A 400 -20.82 -3.07 -0.76
N HIS A 401 -21.00 -2.42 -1.91
CA HIS A 401 -22.10 -1.51 -2.22
C HIS A 401 -23.12 -2.10 -3.22
N ASP A 402 -23.11 -3.41 -3.47
CA ASP A 402 -24.04 -4.04 -4.42
C ASP A 402 -25.50 -3.88 -3.93
N PRO A 403 -26.43 -3.38 -4.76
CA PRO A 403 -27.81 -3.11 -4.34
C PRO A 403 -28.70 -4.36 -4.27
N ILE A 404 -28.27 -5.47 -4.87
CA ILE A 404 -29.09 -6.69 -5.04
C ILE A 404 -28.52 -7.84 -4.20
N TRP A 405 -27.20 -8.01 -4.21
CA TRP A 405 -26.54 -9.15 -3.59
C TRP A 405 -25.75 -8.76 -2.35
N THR A 406 -25.70 -9.64 -1.37
CA THR A 406 -24.89 -9.44 -0.16
C THR A 406 -24.20 -10.74 0.22
N ARG A 407 -22.94 -10.65 0.65
CA ARG A 407 -22.19 -11.80 1.16
C ARG A 407 -22.61 -12.11 2.60
N ALA A 408 -23.45 -13.12 2.77
CA ALA A 408 -23.94 -13.59 4.07
C ALA A 408 -22.87 -14.31 4.91
N ALA A 409 -22.14 -15.23 4.28
CA ALA A 409 -21.10 -16.05 4.93
C ALA A 409 -19.89 -16.25 4.01
N ASN A 410 -18.78 -16.69 4.59
CA ASN A 410 -17.63 -17.21 3.86
C ASN A 410 -17.16 -18.52 4.50
N GLY A 411 -16.52 -19.37 3.70
CA GLY A 411 -16.01 -20.66 4.14
C GLY A 411 -15.02 -21.22 3.14
N SER A 412 -14.36 -22.30 3.52
CA SER A 412 -13.47 -23.08 2.66
C SER A 412 -13.94 -24.52 2.65
N ALA A 413 -13.95 -25.14 1.47
CA ALA A 413 -14.21 -26.56 1.31
C ALA A 413 -13.05 -27.20 0.54
N ASP A 414 -12.56 -28.34 1.01
CA ASP A 414 -11.56 -29.12 0.28
C ASP A 414 -12.24 -29.85 -0.88
N VAL A 415 -11.92 -29.47 -2.12
CA VAL A 415 -12.48 -30.11 -3.32
C VAL A 415 -11.49 -31.14 -3.84
N ARG A 416 -11.98 -32.35 -4.15
CA ARG A 416 -11.21 -33.38 -4.86
C ARG A 416 -11.71 -33.50 -6.29
N LEU A 417 -10.81 -33.34 -7.26
CA LEU A 417 -11.09 -33.56 -8.67
C LEU A 417 -10.35 -34.82 -9.11
N GLN A 418 -11.08 -35.83 -9.61
CA GLN A 418 -10.51 -37.11 -10.07
C GLN A 418 -9.56 -37.77 -9.06
N GLY A 419 -9.92 -37.74 -7.77
CA GLY A 419 -9.12 -38.32 -6.69
C GLY A 419 -7.90 -37.50 -6.25
N ARG A 420 -7.61 -36.35 -6.88
CA ARG A 420 -6.59 -35.40 -6.45
C ARG A 420 -7.22 -34.23 -5.72
N SER A 421 -6.64 -33.83 -4.59
CA SER A 421 -7.03 -32.57 -3.93
C SER A 421 -6.72 -31.41 -4.87
N LEU A 422 -7.71 -30.59 -5.17
CA LEU A 422 -7.49 -29.24 -5.68
C LEU A 422 -7.09 -28.40 -4.47
N ARG A 423 -5.79 -28.18 -4.28
CA ARG A 423 -5.25 -27.20 -3.33
C ARG A 423 -4.69 -26.02 -4.09
#